data_AF-A0ABD0JVP3-F1
#
_entry.id   AF-A0ABD0JVP3-F1
#
_cell.length_a   1.000
_cell.length_b   1.000
_cell.length_c   1.000
_cell.angle_alpha   90.00
_cell.angle_beta   90.00
_cell.angle_gamma   90.00
#
_symmetry.space_group_name_H-M   'P 1'
#
loop_
_entity.id
_entity.type
_entity.pdbx_description
1 polymer ?
#
loop_
_entity_poly.entity_id
_entity_poly.type
_entity_poly.pdbx_seq_one_letter_code
_entity_poly.pdbx_strand_id
1 'polypeptide(L)'
;MAHRKKFVNPHKFERRVAGLSRDSKLSKDLVKQLMHYFNSITINPPGKMNRNMFRMEFTMRFNLMDEFTLDNLYRCFDFKNRGAIMQEDYIRGMGSFLSDDLDTQTRLAFNVSTEVDKNILVHF
;
A
#
# COMPACT_ATOMS: atom_id res chain seq x y z
N MET A 1 -15.02 -22.26 -19.80
CA MET A 1 -14.99 -22.13 -18.32
C MET A 1 -15.56 -20.77 -17.96
N ALA A 2 -16.75 -20.70 -17.34
CA ALA A 2 -17.42 -19.44 -17.06
C ALA A 2 -16.80 -18.75 -15.84
N HIS A 3 -16.15 -17.59 -16.03
CA HIS A 3 -15.76 -16.71 -14.93
C HIS A 3 -17.02 -16.20 -14.21
N ARG A 4 -17.39 -16.83 -13.09
CA ARG A 4 -18.38 -16.28 -12.16
C ARG A 4 -17.83 -14.95 -11.65
N LYS A 5 -18.35 -13.82 -12.15
CA LYS A 5 -18.15 -12.52 -11.50
C LYS A 5 -18.65 -12.65 -10.07
N LYS A 6 -17.75 -12.60 -9.08
CA LYS A 6 -18.13 -12.56 -7.66
C LYS A 6 -19.01 -11.32 -7.49
N PHE A 7 -20.30 -11.52 -7.20
CA PHE A 7 -21.21 -10.42 -6.93
C PHE A 7 -20.73 -9.71 -5.66
N VAL A 8 -20.16 -8.52 -5.81
CA VAL A 8 -19.78 -7.68 -4.68
C VAL A 8 -21.00 -6.88 -4.29
N ASN A 9 -21.48 -7.06 -3.05
CA ASN A 9 -22.56 -6.24 -2.52
C ASN A 9 -22.18 -4.74 -2.63
N PRO A 10 -22.89 -3.92 -3.44
CA PRO A 10 -22.50 -2.54 -3.72
C PRO A 10 -22.37 -1.70 -2.45
N HIS A 11 -23.27 -1.87 -1.49
CA HIS A 11 -23.22 -1.16 -0.20
C HIS A 11 -22.02 -1.57 0.67
N LYS A 12 -21.54 -2.81 0.55
CA LYS A 12 -20.33 -3.25 1.25
C LYS A 12 -19.08 -2.67 0.59
N PHE A 13 -19.06 -2.60 -0.75
CA PHE A 13 -17.96 -2.02 -1.50
C PHE A 13 -17.79 -0.52 -1.22
N GLU A 14 -18.87 0.26 -1.33
CA GLU A 14 -18.83 1.70 -1.08
C GLU A 14 -18.45 2.04 0.37
N ARG A 15 -18.91 1.25 1.35
CA ARG A 15 -18.46 1.39 2.74
C ARG A 15 -16.96 1.14 2.90
N ARG A 16 -16.41 0.14 2.22
CA ARG A 16 -14.97 -0.15 2.24
C ARG A 16 -14.17 0.98 1.58
N VAL A 17 -14.62 1.49 0.43
CA VAL A 17 -14.00 2.63 -0.26
C VAL A 17 -14.01 3.88 0.64
N ALA A 18 -15.14 4.18 1.29
CA ALA A 18 -15.23 5.32 2.19
C ALA A 18 -14.28 5.20 3.39
N GLY A 19 -14.17 4.00 3.98
CA GLY A 19 -13.22 3.74 5.05
C GLY A 19 -11.77 3.95 4.61
N LEU A 20 -11.40 3.38 3.46
CA LEU A 20 -10.04 3.51 2.91
C LEU A 20 -9.71 4.94 2.49
N SER A 21 -10.66 5.68 1.92
CA SER A 21 -10.49 7.08 1.56
C SER A 21 -10.18 7.93 2.80
N ARG A 22 -10.90 7.71 3.90
CA ARG A 22 -10.61 8.39 5.18
C ARG A 22 -9.25 8.01 5.74
N ASP A 23 -8.92 6.71 5.76
CA ASP A 23 -7.69 6.21 6.38
C ASP A 23 -6.43 6.61 5.59
N SER A 24 -6.52 6.69 4.26
CA SER A 24 -5.40 7.03 3.37
C SER A 24 -5.33 8.52 3.03
N LYS A 25 -6.35 9.30 3.39
CA LYS A 25 -6.57 10.69 2.95
C LYS A 25 -6.68 10.85 1.42
N LEU A 26 -6.85 9.76 0.67
CA LEU A 26 -7.02 9.79 -0.79
C LEU A 26 -8.50 9.97 -1.18
N SER A 27 -8.75 10.52 -2.37
CA SER A 27 -10.10 10.60 -2.92
C SER A 27 -10.69 9.20 -3.16
N LYS A 28 -12.02 9.08 -3.08
CA LYS A 28 -12.71 7.79 -3.32
C LYS A 28 -12.41 7.22 -4.70
N ASP A 29 -12.27 8.08 -5.71
CA ASP A 29 -11.98 7.66 -7.08
C ASP A 29 -10.56 7.09 -7.20
N LEU A 30 -9.58 7.76 -6.58
CA LEU A 30 -8.21 7.25 -6.54
C LEU A 30 -8.13 5.94 -5.75
N VAL A 31 -8.85 5.82 -4.64
CA VAL A 31 -8.97 4.55 -3.89
C VAL A 31 -9.52 3.44 -4.78
N LYS A 32 -10.60 3.69 -5.54
CA LYS A 32 -11.17 2.71 -6.47
C LYS A 32 -10.13 2.29 -7.53
N GLN A 33 -9.43 3.26 -8.13
CA GLN A 33 -8.37 3.00 -9.11
C GLN A 33 -7.24 2.16 -8.52
N LEU A 34 -6.74 2.48 -7.33
CA LEU A 34 -5.70 1.72 -6.64
C LEU A 34 -6.18 0.32 -6.26
N MET A 35 -7.43 0.14 -5.84
CA MET A 35 -8.01 -1.19 -5.58
C MET A 35 -8.02 -2.03 -6.85
N HIS A 36 -8.48 -1.47 -7.97
CA HIS A 36 -8.48 -2.15 -9.26
C HIS A 36 -7.05 -2.50 -9.71
N TYR A 37 -6.13 -1.55 -9.59
CA TYR A 37 -4.73 -1.73 -9.93
C TYR A 37 -4.09 -2.85 -9.10
N PHE A 38 -4.21 -2.79 -7.78
CA PHE A 38 -3.70 -3.82 -6.87
C PHE A 38 -4.20 -5.21 -7.24
N ASN A 39 -5.51 -5.35 -7.49
CA ASN A 39 -6.09 -6.63 -7.90
C ASN A 39 -5.51 -7.14 -9.24
N SER A 40 -5.13 -6.23 -10.16
CA SER A 40 -4.57 -6.60 -11.46
C SER A 40 -3.11 -7.08 -11.39
N ILE A 41 -2.35 -6.63 -10.39
CA ILE A 41 -0.94 -7.02 -10.20
C ILE A 41 -0.78 -8.16 -9.18
N THR A 42 -1.76 -8.36 -8.30
CA THR A 42 -1.78 -9.49 -7.34
C THR A 42 -2.68 -10.61 -7.82
N ILE A 43 -2.34 -11.25 -8.95
CA ILE A 43 -3.09 -12.38 -9.50
C ILE A 43 -2.63 -13.70 -8.86
N ASN A 44 -1.33 -13.86 -8.63
CA ASN A 44 -0.73 -15.06 -8.08
C ASN A 44 0.39 -14.73 -7.09
N PRO A 45 0.16 -14.82 -5.76
CA PRO A 45 -1.10 -15.17 -5.09
C PRO A 45 -2.16 -14.06 -5.16
N PRO A 46 -3.46 -14.42 -5.25
CA PRO A 46 -4.53 -13.44 -5.35
C PRO A 46 -4.62 -12.57 -4.09
N GLY A 47 -4.59 -11.25 -4.28
CA GLY A 47 -4.82 -10.27 -3.21
C GLY A 47 -3.67 -10.09 -2.21
N LYS A 48 -2.49 -10.62 -2.51
CA LYS A 48 -1.28 -10.45 -1.70
C LYS A 48 -0.13 -9.99 -2.56
N MET A 49 0.55 -8.94 -2.14
CA MET A 49 1.78 -8.46 -2.75
C MET A 49 2.96 -8.82 -1.84
N ASN A 50 3.82 -9.70 -2.33
CA ASN A 50 5.06 -10.06 -1.63
C ASN A 50 6.16 -9.01 -1.90
N ARG A 51 7.28 -9.14 -1.19
CA ARG A 51 8.42 -8.23 -1.29
C ARG A 51 8.98 -8.07 -2.70
N ASN A 52 9.11 -9.16 -3.45
CA ASN A 52 9.67 -9.13 -4.81
C ASN A 52 8.72 -8.43 -5.79
N MET A 53 7.42 -8.70 -5.68
CA MET A 53 6.39 -8.00 -6.45
C MET A 53 6.41 -6.50 -6.14
N PHE A 54 6.49 -6.13 -4.86
CA PHE A 54 6.58 -4.73 -4.46
C PHE A 54 7.81 -4.04 -5.05
N ARG A 55 9.00 -4.64 -4.92
CA ARG A 55 10.25 -4.12 -5.51
C ARG A 55 10.09 -3.89 -7.01
N MET A 56 9.67 -4.91 -7.75
CA MET A 56 9.48 -4.84 -9.20
C MET A 56 8.51 -3.72 -9.59
N GLU A 57 7.36 -3.62 -8.92
CA GLU A 57 6.34 -2.61 -9.19
C GLU A 57 6.85 -1.19 -8.94
N PHE A 58 7.54 -0.97 -7.81
CA PHE A 58 8.05 0.36 -7.47
C PHE A 58 9.24 0.78 -8.34
N THR A 59 10.10 -0.16 -8.73
CA THR A 59 11.14 0.10 -9.72
C THR A 59 10.54 0.46 -11.08
N MET A 60 9.58 -0.33 -11.58
CA MET A 60 9.00 -0.09 -12.91
C MET A 60 8.16 1.18 -12.99
N ARG A 61 7.43 1.55 -11.94
CA ARG A 61 6.49 2.69 -11.96
C ARG A 61 7.08 3.99 -11.46
N PHE A 62 8.02 3.94 -10.52
CA PHE A 62 8.59 5.13 -9.88
C PHE A 62 10.09 5.28 -10.10
N ASN A 63 10.71 4.38 -10.88
CA ASN A 63 12.15 4.38 -11.13
C ASN A 63 13.00 4.32 -9.84
N LEU A 64 12.47 3.68 -8.80
CA LEU A 64 13.17 3.45 -7.54
C LEU A 64 14.02 2.19 -7.67
N MET A 65 15.34 2.36 -7.74
CA MET A 65 16.29 1.26 -7.94
C MET A 65 17.07 0.88 -6.68
N ASP A 66 17.08 1.73 -5.65
CA ASP A 66 17.81 1.47 -4.43
C ASP A 66 17.12 0.36 -3.61
N GLU A 67 17.78 -0.79 -3.49
CA GLU A 67 17.22 -1.97 -2.83
C GLU A 67 16.92 -1.74 -1.34
N PHE A 68 17.75 -0.95 -0.67
CA PHE A 68 17.58 -0.62 0.74
C PHE A 68 16.32 0.22 0.96
N THR A 69 16.16 1.27 0.16
CA THR A 69 14.96 2.13 0.14
C THR A 69 13.71 1.30 -0.17
N LEU A 70 13.74 0.45 -1.19
CA LEU A 70 12.61 -0.40 -1.55
C LEU A 70 12.23 -1.37 -0.42
N ASP A 71 13.20 -1.90 0.30
CA ASP A 71 12.97 -2.80 1.42
C ASP A 71 12.36 -2.10 2.63
N ASN A 72 12.85 -0.93 2.97
CA ASN A 72 12.29 -0.17 4.07
C ASN A 72 10.92 0.41 3.70
N LEU A 73 10.70 0.77 2.45
CA LEU A 73 9.40 1.17 1.95
C LEU A 73 8.40 0.00 2.00
N TYR A 74 8.82 -1.20 1.61
CA TYR A 74 8.01 -2.42 1.78
C TYR A 74 7.61 -2.63 3.25
N ARG A 75 8.57 -2.50 4.18
CA ARG A 75 8.30 -2.59 5.62
C ARG A 75 7.36 -1.48 6.10
N CYS A 76 7.43 -0.29 5.52
CA CYS A 76 6.50 0.80 5.81
C CYS A 76 5.09 0.50 5.33
N PHE A 77 4.95 -0.20 4.20
CA PHE A 77 3.65 -0.61 3.69
C PHE A 77 3.09 -1.84 4.43
N ASP A 78 3.91 -2.80 4.86
CA ASP A 78 3.43 -3.95 5.67
C ASP A 78 3.21 -3.56 7.15
N PHE A 79 2.24 -2.67 7.40
CA PHE A 79 1.93 -2.11 8.72
C PHE A 79 1.63 -3.17 9.79
N LYS A 80 1.18 -4.35 9.38
CA LYS A 80 0.79 -5.45 10.28
C LYS A 80 1.87 -6.54 10.36
N ASN A 81 3.02 -6.31 9.74
CA ASN A 81 4.17 -7.23 9.72
C ASN A 81 3.76 -8.68 9.38
N ARG A 82 2.94 -8.84 8.34
CA ARG A 82 2.41 -10.15 7.94
C ARG A 82 3.31 -10.87 6.94
N GLY A 83 4.39 -10.23 6.51
CA GLY A 83 5.24 -10.71 5.42
C GLY A 83 4.58 -10.59 4.05
N ALA A 84 3.47 -9.86 3.93
CA ALA A 84 2.79 -9.57 2.67
C ALA A 84 1.88 -8.34 2.81
N ILE A 85 1.91 -7.47 1.80
CA ILE A 85 1.06 -6.30 1.69
C ILE A 85 -0.31 -6.74 1.17
N MET A 86 -1.36 -6.43 1.93
CA MET A 86 -2.75 -6.61 1.54
C MET A 86 -3.27 -5.32 0.87
N GLN A 87 -4.42 -5.39 0.19
CA GLN A 87 -4.98 -4.24 -0.53
C GLN A 87 -5.16 -2.99 0.36
N GLU A 88 -5.64 -3.17 1.59
CA GLU A 88 -5.81 -2.06 2.55
C GLU A 88 -4.46 -1.42 2.93
N ASP A 89 -3.42 -2.24 3.09
CA ASP A 89 -2.08 -1.76 3.42
C ASP A 89 -1.50 -0.98 2.25
N TYR A 90 -1.63 -1.52 1.04
CA TYR A 90 -1.18 -0.87 -0.18
C TYR A 90 -1.82 0.52 -0.33
N ILE A 91 -3.13 0.63 -0.13
CA ILE A 91 -3.84 1.91 -0.27
C ILE A 91 -3.44 2.92 0.81
N ARG A 92 -3.24 2.48 2.06
CA ARG A 92 -2.74 3.36 3.13
C ARG A 92 -1.31 3.81 2.88
N GLY A 93 -0.44 2.89 2.44
CA GLY A 93 0.94 3.18 2.07
C GLY A 93 1.01 4.18 0.92
N MET A 94 0.21 3.99 -0.13
CA MET A 94 0.09 4.95 -1.24
C MET A 94 -0.43 6.31 -0.77
N GLY A 95 -1.33 6.34 0.21
CA GLY A 95 -1.77 7.58 0.86
C GLY A 95 -0.63 8.38 1.47
N SER A 96 0.32 7.70 2.11
CA SER A 96 1.51 8.35 2.68
C SER A 96 2.55 8.70 1.60
N PHE A 97 2.76 7.80 0.64
CA PHE A 97 3.75 7.93 -0.42
C PHE A 97 3.42 9.04 -1.43
N LEU A 98 2.13 9.24 -1.73
CA LEU A 98 1.64 10.28 -2.64
C LEU A 98 1.18 11.54 -1.89
N SER A 99 1.36 11.61 -0.57
CA SER A 99 0.89 12.76 0.20
C SER A 99 1.67 14.01 -0.19
N ASP A 100 0.96 15.12 -0.27
CA ASP A 100 1.46 16.49 -0.39
C ASP A 100 1.70 17.16 0.99
N ASP A 101 1.34 16.48 2.08
CA ASP A 101 1.62 16.92 3.45
C ASP A 101 3.09 16.67 3.83
N LEU A 102 3.82 17.76 4.09
CA LEU A 102 5.26 17.72 4.36
C LEU A 102 5.61 16.86 5.57
N ASP A 103 4.78 16.90 6.63
CA ASP A 103 5.05 16.09 7.82
C ASP A 103 4.90 14.59 7.53
N THR A 104 3.91 14.21 6.72
CA THR A 104 3.72 12.82 6.27
C THR A 104 4.89 12.37 5.39
N GLN A 105 5.34 13.20 4.45
CA GLN A 105 6.51 12.91 3.62
C GLN A 105 7.78 12.76 4.46
N THR A 106 8.00 13.67 5.41
CA THR A 106 9.19 13.67 6.29
C THR A 106 9.21 12.41 7.15
N ARG A 107 8.08 12.04 7.75
CA ARG A 107 7.95 10.79 8.52
C ARG A 107 8.23 9.56 7.67
N LEU A 108 7.69 9.51 6.45
CA LEU A 108 7.94 8.38 5.54
C LEU A 108 9.42 8.31 5.15
N ALA A 109 10.02 9.43 4.76
CA ALA A 109 11.43 9.50 4.39
C ALA A 109 12.32 9.04 5.55
N PHE A 110 12.07 9.52 6.77
CA PHE A 110 12.80 9.08 7.96
C PHE A 110 12.69 7.56 8.16
N ASN A 111 11.47 7.01 8.15
CA ASN A 111 11.24 5.57 8.32
C ASN A 111 11.89 4.71 7.23
N VAL A 112 12.08 5.27 6.03
CA VAL A 112 12.73 4.58 4.91
C VAL A 112 14.26 4.67 5.00
N SER A 113 14.79 5.81 5.47
CA SER A 113 16.22 6.07 5.56
C SER A 113 16.89 5.48 6.81
N THR A 114 16.14 5.20 7.87
CA THR A 114 16.70 4.67 9.11
C THR A 114 16.44 3.18 9.30
N GLU A 115 17.45 2.39 9.69
CA GLU A 115 17.29 1.00 10.17
C GLU A 115 16.69 0.91 11.58
N VAL A 116 16.13 2.01 12.12
CA VAL A 116 15.69 2.06 13.51
C VAL A 116 14.48 1.16 13.69
N ASP A 117 14.63 0.21 14.62
CA ASP A 117 13.61 -0.74 15.01
C ASP A 117 12.31 -0.02 15.36
N LYS A 118 11.22 -0.30 14.65
CA LYS A 118 9.95 0.44 14.75
C LYS A 118 9.32 0.41 16.14
N ASN A 119 9.81 -0.47 17.02
CA ASN A 119 9.42 -0.55 18.42
C ASN A 119 9.96 0.59 19.29
N ILE A 120 10.95 1.36 18.82
CA ILE A 120 11.53 2.48 19.58
C ILE A 120 10.72 3.78 19.37
N LEU A 121 10.01 3.90 18.24
CA LEU A 121 9.29 5.13 17.86
C LEU A 121 7.88 5.24 18.46
N VAL A 122 7.38 4.23 19.17
CA VAL A 122 6.05 4.29 19.85
C VAL A 122 6.12 5.06 21.18
N HIS A 123 7.31 5.57 21.55
CA HIS A 123 7.56 6.23 22.84
C HIS A 123 8.01 7.70 22.74
N PHE A 124 7.86 8.35 21.58
CA PHE A 124 8.11 9.78 21.42
C PHE A 124 6.89 10.51 20.87
#